data_AF-A0A521YS17-F1
#
_entry.id   AF-A0A521YS17-F1
#
_cell.length_a   1.000
_cell.length_b   1.000
_cell.length_c   1.000
_cell.angle_alpha   90.00
_cell.angle_beta   90.00
_cell.angle_gamma   90.00
#
_symmetry.space_group_name_H-M   'P 1'
#
loop_
_entity.id
_entity.type
_entity.pdbx_description
1 polymer ?
#
loop_
_entity_poly.entity_id
_entity_poly.type
_entity_poly.pdbx_seq_one_letter_code
_entity_poly.pdbx_strand_id
1 'polypeptide(L)'
;MEHKPRWAEMCARILQQCEVVKGGRENLASVLDVHPHDLALWIAAKSGPPRPVFEKAVDIVLAEHERRAAAEESAKVPRRRRTDL
;
A
#
# COMPACT_ATOMS: atom_id res chain seq x y z
N MET A 1 -22.53 -4.34 -23.20
CA MET A 1 -21.30 -3.58 -22.92
C MET A 1 -20.70 -4.17 -21.66
N GLU A 2 -19.57 -4.86 -21.80
CA GLU A 2 -18.97 -5.68 -20.75
C GLU A 2 -18.56 -4.82 -19.55
N HIS A 3 -19.28 -4.96 -18.44
CA HIS A 3 -18.90 -4.38 -17.15
C HIS A 3 -17.58 -5.00 -16.68
N LYS A 4 -16.46 -4.34 -17.00
CA LYS A 4 -15.15 -4.57 -16.38
C LYS A 4 -14.77 -3.55 -15.27
N PRO A 5 -15.67 -3.03 -14.40
CA PRO A 5 -15.27 -2.07 -13.36
C PRO A 5 -14.61 -2.72 -12.13
N ARG A 6 -14.89 -4.01 -11.84
CA ARG A 6 -14.43 -4.66 -10.59
C ARG A 6 -12.91 -4.66 -10.38
N TRP A 7 -12.12 -4.81 -11.45
CA TRP A 7 -10.66 -4.85 -11.36
C TRP A 7 -10.06 -3.45 -11.12
N ALA A 8 -10.52 -2.45 -11.86
CA ALA A 8 -10.04 -1.09 -11.74
C ALA A 8 -10.38 -0.50 -10.36
N GLU A 9 -11.57 -0.79 -9.84
CA GLU A 9 -11.98 -0.41 -8.48
C GLU A 9 -11.12 -1.07 -7.39
N MET A 10 -10.76 -2.34 -7.57
CA MET A 10 -9.85 -3.03 -6.65
C MET A 10 -8.44 -2.42 -6.69
N CYS A 11 -7.90 -2.16 -7.89
CA CYS A 11 -6.61 -1.50 -8.05
C CYS A 11 -6.61 -0.11 -7.41
N ALA A 12 -7.67 0.67 -7.67
CA ALA A 12 -7.84 2.00 -7.10
C ALA A 12 -7.76 1.96 -5.56
N ARG A 13 -8.47 1.03 -4.92
CA ARG A 13 -8.43 0.89 -3.45
C ARG A 13 -7.05 0.52 -2.92
N ILE A 14 -6.33 -0.40 -3.58
CA ILE A 14 -4.97 -0.76 -3.19
C ILE A 14 -4.02 0.43 -3.34
N LEU A 15 -4.10 1.16 -4.45
CA LEU A 15 -3.25 2.33 -4.70
C LEU A 15 -3.57 3.48 -3.74
N GLN A 16 -4.84 3.70 -3.40
CA GLN A 16 -5.23 4.67 -2.37
C GLN A 16 -4.64 4.30 -1.01
N GLN A 17 -4.68 3.03 -0.62
CA GLN A 17 -4.05 2.56 0.62
C GLN A 17 -2.53 2.78 0.58
N CYS A 18 -1.89 2.50 -0.56
CA CYS A 18 -0.46 2.74 -0.74
C CYS A 18 -0.11 4.24 -0.65
N GLU A 19 -0.99 5.13 -1.13
CA GLU A 19 -0.82 6.59 -1.04
C GLU A 19 -0.75 7.03 0.43
N VAL A 20 -1.66 6.52 1.26
CA VAL A 20 -1.69 6.79 2.70
C VAL A 20 -0.44 6.24 3.39
N VAL A 21 -0.01 5.02 3.02
CA VAL A 21 1.17 4.37 3.59
C VAL A 21 2.47 5.11 3.25
N LYS A 22 2.64 5.54 2.00
CA LYS A 22 3.87 6.18 1.52
C LYS A 22 3.93 7.69 1.77
N GLY A 23 2.89 8.26 2.36
CA GLY A 23 2.84 9.69 2.67
C GLY A 23 2.58 10.57 1.45
N GLY A 24 1.78 10.08 0.50
CA GLY A 24 1.29 10.86 -0.63
C GLY A 24 1.56 10.25 -2.00
N ARG A 25 0.89 10.83 -3.00
CA ARG A 25 0.89 10.34 -4.40
C ARG A 25 2.26 10.39 -5.05
N GLU A 26 3.01 11.46 -4.82
CA GLU A 26 4.31 11.69 -5.45
C GLU A 26 5.36 10.68 -4.97
N ASN A 27 5.34 10.36 -3.67
CA ASN A 27 6.16 9.29 -3.11
C ASN A 27 5.78 7.93 -3.68
N LEU A 28 4.47 7.63 -3.79
CA LEU A 28 4.02 6.38 -4.38
C LEU A 28 4.42 6.27 -5.86
N ALA A 29 4.28 7.35 -6.64
CA ALA A 29 4.68 7.40 -8.04
C ALA A 29 6.19 7.14 -8.20
N SER A 30 7.00 7.76 -7.35
CA SER A 30 8.46 7.55 -7.32
C SER A 30 8.83 6.12 -6.97
N VAL A 31 8.16 5.52 -5.97
CA VAL A 31 8.40 4.13 -5.56
C VAL A 31 7.97 3.14 -6.65
N LEU A 32 6.85 3.41 -7.31
CA LEU A 32 6.33 2.56 -8.40
C LEU A 32 7.09 2.77 -9.72
N ASP A 33 7.91 3.82 -9.82
CA ASP A 33 8.59 4.25 -11.05
C ASP A 33 7.60 4.54 -12.18
N VAL A 34 6.53 5.29 -11.85
CA VAL A 34 5.44 5.61 -12.77
C VAL A 34 5.16 7.11 -12.77
N HIS A 35 4.56 7.60 -13.85
CA HIS A 35 4.19 9.00 -13.93
C HIS A 35 3.01 9.31 -12.97
N PRO A 36 3.05 10.42 -12.19
CA PRO A 36 2.01 10.75 -11.22
C PRO A 36 0.63 10.97 -11.87
N HIS A 37 0.60 11.35 -13.15
CA HIS A 37 -0.63 11.46 -13.93
C HIS A 37 -1.30 10.09 -14.14
N ASP A 38 -0.54 9.08 -14.55
CA ASP A 38 -1.06 7.72 -14.77
C ASP A 38 -1.55 7.12 -13.46
N LEU A 39 -0.79 7.33 -12.39
CA LEU A 39 -1.19 6.93 -11.04
C LEU A 39 -2.53 7.57 -10.63
N ALA A 40 -2.76 8.84 -10.95
CA ALA A 40 -4.03 9.51 -10.67
C ALA A 40 -5.21 8.91 -11.46
N LEU A 41 -4.98 8.46 -12.70
CA LEU A 41 -6.00 7.77 -13.50
C LEU A 41 -6.37 6.40 -12.92
N TRP A 42 -5.37 5.66 -12.44
CA TRP A 42 -5.56 4.35 -11.79
C TRP A 42 -6.27 4.47 -10.45
N ILE A 43 -5.90 5.47 -9.64
CA ILE A 43 -6.56 5.78 -8.36
C ILE A 43 -8.02 6.18 -8.57
N ALA A 44 -8.33 6.86 -9.67
CA ALA A 44 -9.69 7.24 -10.05
C ALA A 44 -10.49 6.08 -10.68
N ALA A 45 -9.95 4.86 -10.73
CA ALA A 45 -10.53 3.69 -11.38
C ALA A 45 -10.89 3.92 -12.87
N LYS A 46 -10.29 4.93 -13.52
CA LYS A 46 -10.53 5.25 -14.94
C LYS A 46 -9.80 4.29 -15.87
N SER A 47 -8.69 3.74 -15.38
CA SER A 47 -7.90 2.72 -16.07
C SER A 47 -7.24 1.80 -15.04
N GLY A 48 -6.79 0.62 -15.47
CA GLY A 48 -6.02 -0.29 -14.62
C GLY A 48 -4.53 -0.10 -14.84
N PRO A 49 -3.70 -0.17 -13.78
CA PRO A 49 -2.25 -0.21 -13.94
C PRO A 49 -1.83 -1.47 -14.71
N PRO A 50 -0.69 -1.43 -15.42
CA PRO A 50 -0.11 -2.64 -15.99
C PRO A 50 0.25 -3.62 -14.88
N ARG A 51 0.15 -4.92 -15.17
CA ARG A 51 0.39 -6.01 -14.21
C ARG A 51 1.66 -5.86 -13.35
N PRO A 52 2.85 -5.53 -13.90
CA PRO A 52 4.06 -5.37 -13.08
C PRO A 52 3.95 -4.23 -12.05
N VAL A 53 3.25 -3.14 -12.38
CA VAL A 53 3.02 -2.03 -11.45
C VAL A 53 2.05 -2.44 -10.35
N PHE A 54 1.02 -3.20 -10.70
CA PHE A 54 0.09 -3.76 -9.72
C PHE A 54 0.78 -4.71 -8.74
N GLU A 55 1.59 -5.64 -9.23
CA GLU A 55 2.34 -6.59 -8.40
C GLU A 55 3.28 -5.85 -7.43
N LYS A 56 3.96 -4.80 -7.89
CA LYS A 56 4.81 -3.94 -7.04
C LYS A 56 3.99 -3.17 -5.99
N ALA A 57 2.82 -2.66 -6.33
CA ALA A 57 1.93 -1.97 -5.39
C ALA A 57 1.42 -2.92 -4.30
N VAL A 58 1.07 -4.16 -4.67
CA VAL A 58 0.64 -5.21 -3.75
C VAL A 58 1.78 -5.56 -2.78
N ASP A 59 3.00 -5.76 -3.29
CA ASP A 59 4.18 -6.03 -2.46
C ASP A 59 4.43 -4.92 -1.41
N ILE A 60 4.30 -3.65 -1.83
CA ILE A 60 4.48 -2.50 -0.93
C ILE A 60 3.48 -2.51 0.22
N VAL A 61 2.20 -2.77 -0.05
CA VAL A 61 1.16 -2.78 1.00
C VAL A 61 1.33 -3.96 1.94
N LEU A 62 1.71 -5.14 1.43
CA LEU A 62 2.02 -6.33 2.25
C LEU A 62 3.22 -6.08 3.17
N ALA A 63 4.34 -5.61 2.61
CA ALA A 63 5.55 -5.34 3.38
C ALA A 63 5.33 -4.24 4.43
N GLU A 64 4.49 -3.25 4.15
CA GLU A 64 4.11 -2.26 5.16
C GLU A 64 3.26 -2.88 6.27
N HIS A 65 2.27 -3.71 5.92
CA HIS A 65 1.41 -4.34 6.90
C HIS A 65 2.21 -5.24 7.84
N GLU A 66 3.18 -5.98 7.32
CA GLU A 66 4.13 -6.78 8.11
C GLU A 66 5.00 -5.90 9.01
N ARG A 67 5.56 -4.79 8.49
CA ARG A 67 6.33 -3.83 9.30
C ARG A 67 5.51 -3.27 10.45
N ARG A 68 4.25 -2.89 10.21
CA ARG A 68 3.34 -2.37 11.23
C ARG A 68 2.98 -3.43 12.27
N ALA A 69 2.63 -4.64 11.82
CA ALA A 69 2.33 -5.76 12.71
C ALA A 69 3.53 -6.12 13.62
N ALA A 70 4.74 -6.14 13.07
CA ALA A 70 5.97 -6.38 13.84
C ALA A 70 6.27 -5.25 14.85
N ALA A 71 5.99 -3.99 14.49
CA ALA A 71 6.12 -2.86 15.40
C ALA A 71 5.11 -2.92 16.56
N GLU A 72 3.86 -3.32 16.27
CA GLU A 72 2.82 -3.53 17.29
C GLU A 72 3.14 -4.70 18.23
N GLU A 73 3.69 -5.81 17.69
CA GLU A 73 4.16 -6.94 18.50
C GLU A 73 5.33 -6.53 19.41
N SER A 74 6.29 -5.78 18.89
CA SER A 74 7.42 -5.25 19.65
C SER A 74 7.00 -4.27 20.75
N ALA A 75 5.94 -3.48 20.52
CA ALA A 75 5.37 -2.56 21.50
C ALA A 75 4.56 -3.27 22.61
N LYS A 76 4.09 -4.50 22.37
CA LYS A 76 3.33 -5.29 23.34
C LYS A 76 4.18 -6.05 24.35
N VAL A 77 5.51 -6.06 24.25
CA VAL A 77 6.39 -6.64 25.28
C VAL A 77 6.67 -5.60 26.36
N PRO A 78 6.03 -5.67 27.55
CA PRO A 78 6.40 -4.80 28.66
C PRO A 78 7.73 -5.32 29.19
N ARG A 79 8.79 -4.51 29.11
CA ARG A 79 10.05 -4.80 29.79
C ARG A 79 9.80 -4.85 31.30
N ARG A 80 10.03 -6.03 31.87
CA ARG A 80 10.48 -6.33 33.25
C ARG A 80 9.59 -5.85 34.41
N ARG A 81 9.07 -6.82 35.17
CA ARG A 81 9.23 -6.74 36.63
C ARG A 81 10.37 -7.67 37.04
N ARG A 82 11.55 -7.04 37.19
CA ARG A 82 12.68 -7.54 37.96
C ARG A 82 12.39 -7.11 39.41
N THR A 83 12.21 -8.06 40.30
CA THR A 83 12.21 -7.91 41.76
C THR A 83 12.65 -9.29 42.24
N ASP A 84 13.94 -9.61 42.24
CA ASP A 84 14.92 -9.28 43.28
C ASP A 84 14.48 -9.75 44.67
N LEU A 85 15.19 -10.78 45.14
CA LEU A 85 15.38 -11.27 46.52
C LEU A 85 14.15 -11.74 47.33
#